data_AF-A0A355A397-F1
#
_entry.id   AF-A0A355A397-F1
#
_cell.length_a   1.000
_cell.length_b   1.000
_cell.length_c   1.000
_cell.angle_alpha   90.00
_cell.angle_beta   90.00
_cell.angle_gamma   90.00
#
_symmetry.space_group_name_H-M   'P 1'
#
loop_
_entity.id
_entity.type
_entity.pdbx_description
1 polymer ?
#
loop_
_entity_poly.entity_id
_entity_poly.type
_entity_poly.pdbx_seq_one_letter_code
_entity_poly.pdbx_strand_id
1 'polypeptide(L)'
;MANSAVNDYLATTKPTDINGGFLAYLANLTEVAKVAPSIARDIVFELRDQRSNLKLIASENYSSLPTQLAMGNLLTDKYAEGFPYHRFYAGCDNVDSVESYTSKQACKLFGVDHAYVQPHSGADANLVAFWAILNARVKTPELERLGVKDPTHMNQEDWNKLRSLLGNQRLLGMDYYAGGHLTHGYRHNVSAQMFEAFGYGVNQETGFLDYDEIQKMAVELKPLILLAGYSAYPR
;
A
#
# COMPACT_ATOMS: atom_id res chain seq x y z
N MET A 1 -17.05 27.82 -30.53
CA MET A 1 -16.41 26.71 -29.80
C MET A 1 -16.16 27.20 -28.40
N ALA A 2 -16.58 26.49 -27.36
CA ALA A 2 -16.33 26.91 -25.98
C ALA A 2 -14.82 27.12 -25.79
N ASN A 3 -14.43 28.29 -25.30
CA ASN A 3 -13.03 28.64 -25.12
C ASN A 3 -12.44 27.71 -24.05
N SER A 4 -11.52 26.82 -24.44
CA SER A 4 -10.88 25.89 -23.52
C SER A 4 -9.58 26.50 -23.00
N ALA A 5 -9.21 26.21 -21.76
CA ALA A 5 -7.94 26.66 -21.17
C ALA A 5 -6.73 26.21 -22.02
N VAL A 6 -6.85 25.09 -22.74
CA VAL A 6 -5.86 24.63 -23.72
C VAL A 6 -5.72 25.61 -24.88
N ASN A 7 -6.83 26.03 -25.49
CA ASN A 7 -6.80 26.99 -26.61
C ASN A 7 -6.25 28.33 -26.16
N ASP A 8 -6.63 28.81 -24.97
CA ASP A 8 -6.11 30.05 -24.39
C ASP A 8 -4.59 29.97 -24.16
N TYR A 9 -4.11 28.86 -23.60
CA TYR A 9 -2.67 28.63 -23.39
C TYR A 9 -1.89 28.61 -24.71
N LEU A 10 -2.38 27.88 -25.71
CA LEU A 10 -1.72 27.79 -27.03
C LEU A 10 -1.77 29.11 -27.81
N ALA A 11 -2.84 29.89 -27.68
CA ALA A 11 -2.96 31.18 -28.35
C ALA A 11 -2.05 32.25 -27.73
N THR A 12 -1.75 32.15 -26.43
CA THR A 12 -0.97 33.14 -25.68
C THR A 12 0.49 32.75 -25.46
N THR A 13 0.88 31.52 -25.78
CA THR A 13 2.25 31.00 -25.58
C THR A 13 2.94 30.81 -26.92
N LYS A 14 4.18 31.32 -27.05
CA LYS A 14 4.98 31.08 -28.26
C LYS A 14 5.25 29.59 -28.44
N PRO A 15 5.26 29.06 -29.67
CA PRO A 15 5.50 27.62 -29.91
C PRO A 15 6.77 27.06 -29.25
N THR A 16 7.84 27.86 -29.16
CA THR A 16 9.12 27.49 -28.52
C THR A 16 9.03 27.36 -27.00
N ASP A 17 8.02 27.99 -26.40
CA ASP A 17 7.88 28.15 -24.95
C ASP A 17 6.76 27.24 -24.39
N ILE A 18 6.14 26.41 -25.24
CA ILE A 18 5.09 25.48 -24.84
C ILE A 18 5.68 24.43 -23.89
N ASN A 19 5.17 24.40 -22.67
CA ASN A 19 5.49 23.39 -21.68
C ASN A 19 4.55 22.20 -21.85
N GLY A 20 5.08 21.08 -22.34
CA GLY A 20 4.29 19.86 -22.57
C GLY A 20 3.61 19.31 -21.31
N GLY A 21 4.24 19.43 -20.15
CA GLY A 21 3.66 18.98 -18.88
C GLY A 21 2.45 19.81 -18.46
N PHE A 22 2.55 21.14 -18.55
CA PHE A 22 1.44 22.03 -18.25
C PHE A 22 0.31 21.89 -19.27
N LEU A 23 0.64 21.74 -20.55
CA LEU A 23 -0.35 21.43 -21.59
C LEU A 23 -1.10 20.12 -21.30
N ALA A 24 -0.39 19.06 -20.89
CA ALA A 24 -1.02 17.80 -20.49
C ALA A 24 -1.96 17.95 -19.29
N TYR A 25 -1.55 18.73 -18.29
CA TYR A 25 -2.40 19.06 -17.14
C TYR A 25 -3.68 19.81 -17.55
N LEU A 26 -3.56 20.84 -18.38
CA LEU A 26 -4.73 21.59 -18.90
C LEU A 26 -5.65 20.72 -19.74
N ALA A 27 -5.09 19.87 -20.60
CA ALA A 27 -5.86 18.96 -21.43
C ALA A 27 -6.64 17.95 -20.57
N ASN A 28 -6.00 17.36 -19.56
CA ASN A 28 -6.65 16.45 -18.62
C ASN A 28 -7.83 17.12 -17.89
N LEU A 29 -7.62 18.30 -17.31
CA LEU A 29 -8.70 19.04 -16.63
C LEU A 29 -9.83 19.45 -17.58
N THR A 30 -9.51 19.76 -18.85
CA THR A 30 -10.52 20.08 -19.85
C THR A 30 -11.43 18.89 -20.12
N GLU A 31 -10.90 17.67 -20.18
CA GLU A 31 -11.73 16.46 -20.32
C GLU A 31 -12.59 16.19 -19.09
N VAL A 32 -12.03 16.34 -17.88
CA VAL A 32 -12.80 16.22 -16.63
C VAL A 32 -13.94 17.24 -16.60
N ALA A 33 -13.67 18.49 -16.97
CA ALA A 33 -14.63 19.59 -16.91
C ALA A 33 -15.83 19.42 -17.87
N LYS A 34 -15.70 18.64 -18.94
CA LYS A 34 -16.84 18.31 -19.84
C LYS A 34 -17.93 17.55 -19.12
N VAL A 35 -17.56 16.75 -18.12
CA VAL A 35 -18.50 15.91 -17.34
C VAL A 35 -18.75 16.51 -15.96
N ALA A 36 -17.70 17.00 -15.29
CA ALA A 36 -17.74 17.45 -13.91
C ALA A 36 -16.94 18.76 -13.73
N PRO A 37 -17.48 19.92 -14.18
CA PRO A 37 -16.78 21.20 -14.13
C PRO A 37 -16.44 21.67 -12.71
N SER A 38 -17.28 21.35 -11.72
CA SER A 38 -16.98 21.64 -10.30
C SER A 38 -15.76 20.86 -9.81
N ILE A 39 -15.60 19.60 -10.21
CA ILE A 39 -14.44 18.77 -9.83
C ILE A 39 -13.16 19.32 -10.46
N ALA A 40 -13.19 19.69 -11.74
CA ALA A 40 -12.04 20.32 -12.39
C ALA A 40 -11.63 21.63 -11.69
N ARG A 41 -12.60 22.46 -11.29
CA ARG A 41 -12.35 23.67 -10.49
C ARG A 41 -11.70 23.32 -9.14
N ASP A 42 -12.24 22.34 -8.43
CA ASP A 42 -11.76 21.99 -7.08
C ASP A 42 -10.34 21.39 -7.12
N ILE A 43 -9.97 20.66 -8.18
CA ILE A 43 -8.58 20.21 -8.41
C ILE A 43 -7.62 21.40 -8.56
N VAL A 44 -8.03 22.46 -9.27
CA VAL A 44 -7.21 23.67 -9.41
C VAL A 44 -7.13 24.43 -8.09
N PHE A 45 -8.20 24.44 -7.29
CA PHE A 45 -8.21 25.04 -5.96
C PHE A 45 -7.28 24.29 -4.99
N GLU A 46 -7.25 22.97 -5.03
CA GLU A 46 -6.30 22.17 -4.23
C GLU A 46 -4.85 22.51 -4.59
N LEU A 47 -4.52 22.69 -5.89
CA LEU A 47 -3.17 23.14 -6.28
C LEU A 47 -2.84 24.51 -5.69
N ARG A 48 -3.80 25.45 -5.67
CA ARG A 48 -3.62 26.76 -5.05
C ARG A 48 -3.38 26.63 -3.56
N ASP A 49 -4.16 25.81 -2.87
CA ASP A 49 -4.05 25.60 -1.43
C ASP A 49 -2.70 24.97 -1.07
N GLN A 50 -2.27 23.96 -1.82
CA GLN A 50 -0.94 23.34 -1.67
C GLN A 50 0.21 24.34 -1.86
N ARG A 51 0.05 25.37 -2.70
CA ARG A 51 1.07 26.41 -2.93
C ARG A 51 1.00 27.57 -1.96
N SER A 52 -0.14 27.77 -1.31
CA SER A 52 -0.39 28.90 -0.42
C SER A 52 -0.16 28.56 1.06
N ASN A 53 -0.03 27.27 1.39
CA ASN A 53 0.12 26.78 2.75
C ASN A 53 1.46 26.06 2.96
N LEU A 54 1.98 26.11 4.18
CA LEU A 54 3.15 25.33 4.58
C LEU A 54 2.71 23.91 4.96
N LYS A 55 3.22 22.92 4.23
CA LYS A 55 2.90 21.50 4.44
C LYS A 55 3.85 20.87 5.46
N LEU A 56 3.32 20.50 6.64
CA LEU A 56 4.11 19.95 7.76
C LEU A 56 3.67 18.52 8.18
N ILE A 57 2.75 17.90 7.45
CA ILE A 57 2.34 16.52 7.72
C ILE A 57 3.47 15.60 7.23
N ALA A 58 4.10 14.87 8.15
CA ALA A 58 5.31 14.07 7.89
C ALA A 58 5.14 12.98 6.81
N SER A 59 3.92 12.46 6.65
CA SER A 59 3.60 11.40 5.69
C SER A 59 3.16 11.91 4.31
N GLU A 60 3.00 13.22 4.14
CA GLU A 60 2.60 13.78 2.86
C GLU A 60 3.80 14.27 2.05
N ASN A 61 3.67 14.23 0.71
CA ASN A 61 4.70 14.71 -0.20
C ASN A 61 4.05 15.20 -1.52
N TYR A 62 4.86 15.68 -2.46
CA TYR A 62 4.45 16.02 -3.82
C TYR A 62 5.05 15.01 -4.80
N SER A 63 4.20 14.30 -5.54
CA SER A 63 4.65 13.41 -6.59
C SER A 63 5.04 14.17 -7.86
N SER A 64 5.94 13.59 -8.65
CA SER A 64 6.32 14.15 -9.94
C SER A 64 5.15 14.10 -10.94
N LEU A 65 5.10 15.02 -11.90
CA LEU A 65 4.08 15.00 -12.95
C LEU A 65 4.05 13.68 -13.74
N PRO A 66 5.18 13.05 -14.14
CA PRO A 66 5.15 11.73 -14.75
C PRO A 66 4.45 10.65 -13.91
N THR A 67 4.64 10.67 -12.59
CA THR A 67 3.93 9.77 -11.67
C THR A 67 2.42 9.98 -11.73
N GLN A 68 1.97 11.24 -11.73
CA GLN A 68 0.55 11.58 -11.81
C GLN A 68 -0.04 11.16 -13.17
N LEU A 69 0.66 11.42 -14.27
CA LEU A 69 0.23 11.05 -15.63
C LEU A 69 0.15 9.53 -15.82
N ALA A 70 1.01 8.77 -15.15
CA ALA A 70 0.97 7.30 -15.19
C ALA A 70 -0.27 6.69 -14.51
N MET A 71 -1.04 7.45 -13.74
CA MET A 71 -2.29 6.98 -13.12
C MET A 71 -3.51 7.15 -14.03
N GLY A 72 -3.52 8.18 -14.87
CA GLY A 72 -4.66 8.56 -15.71
C GLY A 72 -4.57 8.02 -17.14
N ASN A 73 -4.52 6.70 -17.32
CA ASN A 73 -4.45 6.08 -18.65
C ASN A 73 -5.23 4.75 -18.74
N LEU A 74 -5.25 4.16 -19.94
CA LEU A 74 -6.03 2.97 -20.31
C LEU A 74 -5.69 1.70 -19.51
N LEU A 75 -4.60 1.66 -18.75
CA LEU A 75 -4.32 0.51 -17.88
C LEU A 75 -5.39 0.33 -16.81
N THR A 76 -6.14 1.38 -16.45
CA THR A 76 -7.28 1.28 -15.53
C THR A 76 -8.39 0.36 -16.03
N ASP A 77 -8.47 0.10 -17.35
CA ASP A 77 -9.48 -0.76 -17.95
C ASP A 77 -9.06 -2.24 -17.97
N LYS A 78 -7.80 -2.54 -17.60
CA LYS A 78 -7.23 -3.87 -17.73
C LYS A 78 -7.40 -4.69 -16.44
N TYR A 79 -8.11 -5.80 -16.56
CA TYR A 79 -8.17 -6.84 -15.53
C TYR A 79 -7.03 -7.84 -15.73
N ALA A 80 -6.17 -8.03 -14.72
CA ALA A 80 -4.92 -8.79 -14.82
C ALA A 80 -4.61 -9.64 -13.57
N GLU A 81 -5.60 -10.39 -13.08
CA GLU A 81 -5.42 -11.28 -11.93
C GLU A 81 -4.28 -12.29 -12.14
N GLY A 82 -3.50 -12.52 -11.07
CA GLY A 82 -2.28 -13.31 -11.08
C GLY A 82 -1.05 -12.41 -10.92
N PHE A 83 0.10 -12.88 -11.38
CA PHE A 83 1.36 -12.13 -11.39
C PHE A 83 1.99 -12.22 -12.79
N PRO A 84 3.03 -11.42 -13.11
CA PRO A 84 3.57 -11.35 -14.45
C PRO A 84 3.89 -12.74 -15.03
N TYR A 85 3.41 -13.00 -16.24
CA TYR A 85 3.54 -14.26 -16.98
C TYR A 85 2.80 -15.47 -16.39
N HIS A 86 2.01 -15.27 -15.33
CA HIS A 86 1.17 -16.27 -14.68
C HIS A 86 -0.21 -15.68 -14.36
N ARG A 87 -0.89 -15.22 -15.41
CA ARG A 87 -2.20 -14.57 -15.32
C ARG A 87 -3.34 -15.56 -15.53
N PHE A 88 -4.48 -15.29 -14.90
CA PHE A 88 -5.72 -16.03 -15.13
C PHE A 88 -6.41 -15.64 -16.44
N TYR A 89 -6.10 -14.47 -16.99
CA TYR A 89 -6.70 -13.94 -18.21
C TYR A 89 -5.66 -13.63 -19.30
N ALA A 90 -6.08 -13.72 -20.55
CA ALA A 90 -5.26 -13.44 -21.72
C ALA A 90 -5.03 -11.94 -21.95
N GLY A 91 -4.07 -11.62 -22.84
CA GLY A 91 -3.77 -10.26 -23.29
C GLY A 91 -3.17 -9.37 -22.21
N CYS A 92 -2.28 -9.93 -21.39
CA CYS A 92 -1.64 -9.24 -20.27
C CYS A 92 -0.19 -8.83 -20.54
N ASP A 93 0.33 -9.05 -21.75
CA ASP A 93 1.75 -8.85 -22.07
C ASP A 93 2.26 -7.44 -21.71
N ASN A 94 1.46 -6.41 -21.99
CA ASN A 94 1.83 -5.02 -21.69
C ASN A 94 1.80 -4.71 -20.18
N VAL A 95 0.80 -5.20 -19.45
CA VAL A 95 0.72 -4.99 -17.99
C VAL A 95 1.78 -5.82 -17.26
N ASP A 96 2.12 -7.01 -17.78
CA ASP A 96 3.22 -7.85 -17.28
C ASP A 96 4.56 -7.15 -17.42
N SER A 97 4.80 -6.48 -18.55
CA SER A 97 6.00 -5.67 -18.77
C SER A 97 6.11 -4.54 -17.74
N VAL A 98 5.01 -3.80 -17.50
CA VAL A 98 4.97 -2.69 -16.53
C VAL A 98 5.18 -3.20 -15.10
N GLU A 99 4.46 -4.24 -14.69
CA GLU A 99 4.57 -4.80 -13.34
C GLU A 99 5.94 -5.44 -13.10
N SER A 100 6.46 -6.22 -14.06
CA SER A 100 7.80 -6.82 -13.98
C SER A 100 8.90 -5.75 -13.91
N TYR A 101 8.78 -4.67 -14.69
CA TYR A 101 9.69 -3.54 -14.61
C TYR A 101 9.67 -2.91 -13.21
N THR A 102 8.48 -2.69 -12.65
CA THR A 102 8.29 -2.07 -11.33
C THR A 102 8.90 -2.93 -10.23
N SER A 103 8.62 -4.24 -10.20
CA SER A 103 9.25 -5.18 -9.27
C SER A 103 10.78 -5.15 -9.38
N LYS A 104 11.34 -5.15 -10.61
CA LYS A 104 12.79 -5.08 -10.82
C LYS A 104 13.39 -3.77 -10.29
N GLN A 105 12.72 -2.63 -10.49
CA GLN A 105 13.19 -1.36 -9.95
C GLN A 105 13.15 -1.35 -8.42
N ALA A 106 12.11 -1.90 -7.80
CA ALA A 106 12.03 -2.02 -6.35
C ALA A 106 13.14 -2.92 -5.79
N CYS A 107 13.36 -4.10 -6.38
CA CYS A 107 14.48 -4.99 -6.03
C CYS A 107 15.83 -4.26 -6.12
N LYS A 108 16.07 -3.53 -7.23
CA LYS A 108 17.30 -2.76 -7.44
C LYS A 108 17.48 -1.64 -6.42
N LEU A 109 16.39 -0.93 -6.10
CA LEU A 109 16.42 0.22 -5.17
C LEU A 109 16.74 -0.21 -3.74
N PHE A 110 16.13 -1.30 -3.28
CA PHE A 110 16.27 -1.76 -1.89
C PHE A 110 17.32 -2.86 -1.69
N GLY A 111 17.91 -3.39 -2.77
CA GLY A 111 18.91 -4.45 -2.69
C GLY A 111 18.32 -5.78 -2.23
N VAL A 112 17.11 -6.11 -2.67
CA VAL A 112 16.36 -7.32 -2.26
C VAL A 112 16.09 -8.25 -3.45
N ASP A 113 15.94 -9.54 -3.17
CA ASP A 113 15.72 -10.56 -4.21
C ASP A 113 14.32 -10.50 -4.83
N HIS A 114 13.33 -10.07 -4.05
CA HIS A 114 11.92 -10.07 -4.46
C HIS A 114 11.19 -8.82 -4.01
N ALA A 115 10.25 -8.34 -4.84
CA ALA A 115 9.36 -7.23 -4.54
C ALA A 115 7.96 -7.50 -5.10
N TYR A 116 6.96 -7.42 -4.22
CA TYR A 116 5.55 -7.52 -4.58
C TYR A 116 4.93 -6.12 -4.62
N VAL A 117 4.40 -5.73 -5.78
CA VAL A 117 4.05 -4.33 -6.10
C VAL A 117 2.55 -4.13 -6.39
N GLN A 118 1.72 -5.12 -6.05
CA GLN A 118 0.26 -5.04 -6.25
C GLN A 118 -0.56 -4.47 -5.09
N PRO A 119 -0.09 -4.41 -3.82
CA PRO A 119 -0.89 -3.78 -2.77
C PRO A 119 -1.26 -2.33 -3.13
N HIS A 120 -2.52 -1.98 -2.91
CA HIS A 120 -3.08 -0.67 -3.25
C HIS A 120 -2.58 0.45 -2.33
N SER A 121 -2.18 0.11 -1.11
CA SER A 121 -1.70 1.04 -0.08
C SER A 121 -0.82 0.34 0.95
N GLY A 122 -0.28 1.10 1.93
CA GLY A 122 0.47 0.52 3.04
C GLY A 122 -0.38 -0.36 3.97
N ALA A 123 -1.68 -0.07 4.10
CA ALA A 123 -2.55 -0.78 5.02
C ALA A 123 -2.81 -2.23 4.57
N ASP A 124 -3.15 -2.44 3.30
CA ASP A 124 -3.33 -3.75 2.71
C ASP A 124 -2.00 -4.45 2.41
N ALA A 125 -0.90 -3.72 2.17
CA ALA A 125 0.43 -4.32 2.14
C ALA A 125 0.76 -5.06 3.44
N ASN A 126 0.45 -4.47 4.60
CA ASN A 126 0.60 -5.14 5.89
C ASN A 126 -0.31 -6.38 6.00
N LEU A 127 -1.56 -6.31 5.54
CA LEU A 127 -2.45 -7.47 5.55
C LEU A 127 -1.93 -8.61 4.67
N VAL A 128 -1.42 -8.30 3.47
CA VAL A 128 -0.80 -9.27 2.57
C VAL A 128 0.43 -9.91 3.24
N ALA A 129 1.29 -9.11 3.88
CA ALA A 129 2.46 -9.62 4.59
C ALA A 129 2.06 -10.55 5.75
N PHE A 130 1.05 -10.17 6.54
CA PHE A 130 0.52 -11.01 7.61
C PHE A 130 -0.03 -12.34 7.07
N TRP A 131 -0.80 -12.31 5.99
CA TRP A 131 -1.32 -13.51 5.35
C TRP A 131 -0.24 -14.38 4.73
N ALA A 132 0.83 -13.79 4.19
CA ALA A 132 1.99 -14.53 3.70
C ALA A 132 2.67 -15.31 4.84
N ILE A 133 2.85 -14.68 6.01
CA ILE A 133 3.41 -15.34 7.19
C ILE A 133 2.48 -16.44 7.70
N LEU A 134 1.18 -16.16 7.84
CA LEU A 134 0.18 -17.16 8.25
C LEU A 134 0.16 -18.36 7.30
N ASN A 135 0.21 -18.12 5.99
CA ASN A 135 0.26 -19.19 5.01
C ASN A 135 1.53 -20.03 5.17
N ALA A 136 2.70 -19.41 5.27
CA ALA A 136 3.97 -20.11 5.35
C ALA A 136 4.18 -20.84 6.69
N ARG A 137 3.73 -20.26 7.80
CA ARG A 137 4.07 -20.71 9.17
C ARG A 137 2.96 -21.48 9.87
N VAL A 138 1.72 -21.36 9.41
CA VAL A 138 0.56 -22.05 10.00
C VAL A 138 -0.11 -22.95 8.99
N LYS A 139 -0.56 -22.40 7.84
CA LYS A 139 -1.33 -23.17 6.85
C LYS A 139 -0.51 -24.32 6.25
N THR A 140 0.65 -24.03 5.69
CA THR A 140 1.45 -25.06 5.00
C THR A 140 1.85 -26.20 5.94
N PRO A 141 2.38 -25.95 7.15
CA PRO A 141 2.69 -27.03 8.09
C PRO A 141 1.45 -27.84 8.51
N GLU A 142 0.29 -27.20 8.69
CA GLU A 142 -0.94 -27.89 9.07
C GLU A 142 -1.48 -28.77 7.94
N LEU A 143 -1.42 -28.28 6.69
CA LEU A 143 -1.76 -29.08 5.51
C LEU A 143 -0.85 -30.30 5.37
N GLU A 144 0.46 -30.14 5.58
CA GLU A 144 1.43 -31.24 5.62
C GLU A 144 1.10 -32.25 6.72
N ARG A 145 0.78 -31.78 7.93
CA ARG A 145 0.38 -32.64 9.07
C ARG A 145 -0.86 -33.47 8.77
N LEU A 146 -1.82 -32.90 8.03
CA LEU A 146 -3.05 -33.57 7.60
C LEU A 146 -2.87 -34.42 6.34
N GLY A 147 -1.70 -34.37 5.70
CA GLY A 147 -1.44 -35.06 4.43
C GLY A 147 -2.23 -34.50 3.24
N VAL A 148 -2.71 -33.25 3.33
CA VAL A 148 -3.53 -32.59 2.31
C VAL A 148 -2.68 -31.60 1.52
N LYS A 149 -2.61 -31.76 0.19
CA LYS A 149 -1.88 -30.80 -0.68
C LYS A 149 -2.73 -29.63 -1.14
N ASP A 150 -4.03 -29.87 -1.35
CA ASP A 150 -4.98 -28.87 -1.84
C ASP A 150 -6.13 -28.75 -0.83
N PRO A 151 -6.31 -27.57 -0.20
CA PRO A 151 -7.33 -27.36 0.82
C PRO A 151 -8.77 -27.55 0.29
N THR A 152 -9.00 -27.52 -1.02
CA THR A 152 -10.34 -27.76 -1.60
C THR A 152 -10.83 -29.19 -1.37
N HIS A 153 -9.93 -30.13 -1.06
CA HIS A 153 -10.27 -31.52 -0.74
C HIS A 153 -10.45 -31.78 0.77
N MET A 154 -10.35 -30.75 1.62
CA MET A 154 -10.55 -30.91 3.06
C MET A 154 -12.04 -31.12 3.37
N ASN A 155 -12.33 -31.95 4.38
CA ASN A 155 -13.66 -31.97 4.98
C ASN A 155 -13.92 -30.66 5.74
N GLN A 156 -15.19 -30.37 6.02
CA GLN A 156 -15.60 -29.13 6.69
C GLN A 156 -15.01 -28.96 8.09
N GLU A 157 -14.81 -30.06 8.82
CA GLU A 157 -14.29 -30.03 10.19
C GLU A 157 -12.82 -29.57 10.21
N ASP A 158 -11.98 -30.19 9.39
CA ASP A 158 -10.57 -29.84 9.29
C ASP A 158 -10.37 -28.45 8.69
N TRP A 159 -11.22 -28.05 7.74
CA TRP A 159 -11.24 -26.68 7.22
C TRP A 159 -11.55 -25.65 8.33
N ASN A 160 -12.54 -25.93 9.18
CA ASN A 160 -12.88 -25.06 10.31
C ASN A 160 -11.74 -24.97 11.33
N LYS A 161 -11.06 -26.09 11.62
CA LYS A 161 -9.87 -26.11 12.48
C LYS A 161 -8.76 -25.24 11.90
N LEU A 162 -8.43 -25.41 10.61
CA LEU A 162 -7.40 -24.61 9.93
C LEU A 162 -7.73 -23.11 9.94
N ARG A 163 -8.97 -22.73 9.64
CA ARG A 163 -9.40 -21.32 9.72
C ARG A 163 -9.27 -20.75 11.13
N SER A 164 -9.63 -21.54 12.14
CA SER A 164 -9.46 -21.15 13.55
C SER A 164 -7.98 -20.95 13.91
N LEU A 165 -7.09 -21.81 13.42
CA LEU A 165 -5.64 -21.70 13.62
C LEU A 165 -5.05 -20.47 12.93
N LEU A 166 -5.56 -20.11 11.75
CA LEU A 166 -5.10 -18.92 11.02
C LEU A 166 -5.56 -17.62 11.71
N GLY A 167 -6.65 -17.66 12.47
CA GLY A 167 -7.08 -16.57 13.34
C GLY A 167 -6.39 -16.63 14.72
N ASN A 168 -6.38 -15.49 15.42
CA ASN A 168 -5.90 -15.38 16.80
C ASN A 168 -4.43 -15.76 17.02
N GLN A 169 -3.60 -15.78 15.97
CA GLN A 169 -2.15 -15.84 16.14
C GLN A 169 -1.67 -14.58 16.86
N ARG A 170 -0.54 -14.68 17.55
CA ARG A 170 -0.01 -13.56 18.34
C ARG A 170 0.78 -12.58 17.47
N LEU A 171 0.43 -11.31 17.57
CA LEU A 171 1.11 -10.19 16.95
C LEU A 171 1.69 -9.29 18.04
N LEU A 172 2.98 -9.00 18.00
CA LEU A 172 3.62 -8.01 18.86
C LEU A 172 4.09 -6.85 17.98
N GLY A 173 3.45 -5.69 18.10
CA GLY A 173 3.75 -4.49 17.31
C GLY A 173 3.96 -3.26 18.19
N MET A 174 4.49 -2.18 17.60
CA MET A 174 4.61 -0.92 18.34
C MET A 174 3.20 -0.38 18.65
N ASP A 175 2.96 -0.05 19.92
CA ASP A 175 1.68 0.49 20.38
C ASP A 175 1.33 1.80 19.68
N TYR A 176 0.05 1.97 19.32
CA TYR A 176 -0.45 3.14 18.62
C TYR A 176 -0.14 4.45 19.37
N TYR A 177 -0.32 4.46 20.69
CA TYR A 177 -0.08 5.64 21.52
C TYR A 177 1.41 5.89 21.79
N ALA A 178 2.28 4.91 21.50
CA ALA A 178 3.72 5.06 21.58
C ALA A 178 4.37 5.53 20.26
N GLY A 179 3.59 5.67 19.18
CA GLY A 179 4.09 6.07 17.85
C GLY A 179 3.94 5.00 16.76
N GLY A 180 3.29 3.87 17.06
CA GLY A 180 2.95 2.82 16.10
C GLY A 180 1.97 3.26 15.01
N HIS A 181 1.56 2.33 14.16
CA HIS A 181 0.56 2.55 13.11
C HIS A 181 -0.73 1.78 13.43
N LEU A 182 -1.86 2.21 12.86
CA LEU A 182 -3.17 1.58 13.07
C LEU A 182 -3.13 0.06 12.79
N THR A 183 -2.38 -0.37 11.78
CA THR A 183 -2.26 -1.79 11.39
C THR A 183 -1.33 -2.61 12.28
N HIS A 184 -0.75 -2.03 13.33
CA HIS A 184 0.15 -2.73 14.26
C HIS A 184 -0.62 -3.42 15.41
N GLY A 185 -1.94 -3.63 15.25
CA GLY A 185 -2.79 -4.20 16.29
C GLY A 185 -3.59 -3.16 17.10
N TYR A 186 -3.83 -1.96 16.56
CA TYR A 186 -4.74 -1.01 17.20
C TYR A 186 -6.16 -1.57 17.25
N ARG A 187 -6.84 -1.48 18.40
CA ARG A 187 -8.13 -2.17 18.67
C ARG A 187 -9.24 -1.90 17.66
N HIS A 188 -9.26 -0.74 16.99
CA HIS A 188 -10.25 -0.43 15.95
C HIS A 188 -9.86 -0.91 14.55
N ASN A 189 -8.63 -1.37 14.35
CA ASN A 189 -8.15 -1.86 13.07
C ASN A 189 -8.39 -3.37 12.93
N VAL A 190 -8.59 -3.83 11.69
CA VAL A 190 -8.80 -5.25 11.37
C VAL A 190 -7.64 -6.14 11.84
N SER A 191 -6.40 -5.63 11.91
CA SER A 191 -5.26 -6.38 12.48
C SER A 191 -5.52 -6.86 13.91
N ALA A 192 -6.15 -6.06 14.76
CA ALA A 192 -6.50 -6.46 16.13
C ALA A 192 -7.68 -7.43 16.20
N GLN A 193 -8.45 -7.57 15.12
CA GLN A 193 -9.53 -8.55 15.01
C GLN A 193 -9.00 -9.89 14.47
N MET A 194 -7.94 -9.85 13.66
CA MET A 194 -7.29 -11.03 13.08
C MET A 194 -6.34 -11.71 14.06
N PHE A 195 -5.68 -10.93 14.92
CA PHE A 195 -4.60 -11.39 15.80
C PHE A 195 -4.91 -11.13 17.28
N GLU A 196 -4.35 -11.97 18.16
CA GLU A 196 -4.16 -11.62 19.56
C GLU A 196 -3.01 -10.59 19.61
N ALA A 197 -3.35 -9.31 19.56
CA ALA A 197 -2.38 -8.23 19.41
C ALA A 197 -1.87 -7.68 20.76
N PHE A 198 -0.56 -7.51 20.85
CA PHE A 198 0.17 -6.93 21.97
C PHE A 198 0.99 -5.72 21.50
N GLY A 199 1.09 -4.70 22.34
CA GLY A 199 1.79 -3.46 22.06
C GLY A 199 3.07 -3.33 22.88
N TYR A 200 4.23 -3.14 22.22
CA TYR A 200 5.42 -2.63 22.90
C TYR A 200 5.55 -1.12 22.71
N GLY A 201 6.29 -0.46 23.61
CA GLY A 201 6.38 0.99 23.63
C GLY A 201 7.80 1.53 23.77
N VAL A 202 7.85 2.77 24.21
CA VAL A 202 9.08 3.49 24.54
C VAL A 202 9.21 3.60 26.05
N ASN A 203 10.44 3.73 26.53
CA ASN A 203 10.71 4.20 27.87
C ASN A 203 10.21 5.66 27.98
N GLN A 204 9.33 5.93 28.94
CA GLN A 204 8.64 7.22 29.04
C GLN A 204 9.56 8.39 29.42
N GLU A 205 10.69 8.12 30.07
CA GLU A 205 11.64 9.15 30.48
C GLU A 205 12.56 9.55 29.32
N THR A 206 13.03 8.57 28.55
CA THR A 206 14.03 8.78 27.49
C THR A 206 13.41 8.94 26.10
N GLY A 207 12.19 8.44 25.89
CA GLY A 207 11.53 8.39 24.60
C GLY A 207 12.14 7.37 23.63
N PHE A 208 13.06 6.51 24.07
CA PHE A 208 13.64 5.44 23.24
C PHE A 208 12.84 4.14 23.37
N LEU A 209 12.88 3.29 22.33
CA LEU A 209 12.35 1.93 22.43
C LEU A 209 12.96 1.20 23.64
N ASP A 210 12.11 0.61 24.47
CA ASP A 210 12.54 -0.17 25.63
C ASP A 210 12.86 -1.60 25.18
N TYR A 211 14.10 -1.80 24.69
CA TYR A 211 14.50 -3.09 24.12
C TYR A 211 14.51 -4.23 25.15
N ASP A 212 14.74 -3.94 26.43
CA ASP A 212 14.71 -4.94 27.49
C ASP A 212 13.28 -5.45 27.72
N GLU A 213 12.30 -4.55 27.81
CA GLU A 213 10.89 -4.95 27.91
C GLU A 213 10.40 -5.61 26.62
N ILE A 214 10.78 -5.10 25.44
CA ILE A 214 10.46 -5.74 24.14
C ILE A 214 10.97 -7.19 24.12
N GLN A 215 12.21 -7.42 24.54
CA GLN A 215 12.80 -8.76 24.58
C GLN A 215 12.04 -9.66 25.56
N LYS A 216 11.76 -9.18 26.77
CA LYS A 216 10.99 -9.93 27.78
C LYS A 216 9.61 -10.32 27.25
N MET A 217 8.87 -9.37 26.66
CA MET A 217 7.58 -9.62 26.03
C MET A 217 7.69 -10.66 24.91
N ALA A 218 8.69 -10.55 24.02
CA ALA A 218 8.86 -11.49 22.93
C ALA A 218 9.13 -12.93 23.42
N VAL A 219 9.91 -13.09 24.49
CA VAL A 219 10.19 -14.41 25.10
C VAL A 219 8.97 -15.00 25.79
N GLU A 220 8.18 -14.18 26.50
CA GLU A 220 6.98 -14.61 27.21
C GLU A 220 5.82 -14.92 26.24
N LEU A 221 5.53 -13.99 25.33
CA LEU A 221 4.39 -14.08 24.41
C LEU A 221 4.65 -15.05 23.26
N LYS A 222 5.91 -15.20 22.82
CA LYS A 222 6.31 -15.97 21.63
C LYS A 222 5.44 -15.62 20.42
N PRO A 223 5.41 -14.34 20.00
CA PRO A 223 4.53 -13.92 18.94
C PRO A 223 4.89 -14.62 17.62
N LEU A 224 3.89 -14.97 16.81
CA LEU A 224 4.13 -15.45 15.46
C LEU A 224 4.76 -14.35 14.60
N ILE A 225 4.32 -13.09 14.84
CA ILE A 225 4.78 -11.90 14.12
C ILE A 225 5.28 -10.88 15.14
N LEU A 226 6.57 -10.53 15.07
CA LEU A 226 7.14 -9.34 15.69
C LEU A 226 7.25 -8.26 14.62
N LEU A 227 6.46 -7.20 14.75
CA LEU A 227 6.37 -6.12 13.77
C LEU A 227 7.19 -4.91 14.22
N ALA A 228 8.23 -4.58 13.45
CA ALA A 228 9.07 -3.41 13.65
C ALA A 228 8.75 -2.34 12.61
N GLY A 229 8.25 -1.20 13.06
CA GLY A 229 7.86 -0.06 12.23
C GLY A 229 7.02 0.93 13.02
N TYR A 230 6.91 2.16 12.52
CA TYR A 230 6.26 3.24 13.23
C TYR A 230 5.67 4.30 12.29
N SER A 231 4.75 5.11 12.83
CA SER A 231 4.24 6.33 12.16
C SER A 231 4.84 7.59 12.76
N ALA A 232 5.13 7.58 14.06
CA ALA A 232 5.49 8.77 14.82
C ALA A 232 6.56 8.47 15.89
N TYR A 233 7.70 7.91 15.44
CA TYR A 233 8.87 7.69 16.27
C TYR A 233 10.08 8.41 15.64
N PRO A 234 10.72 9.38 16.31
CA PRO A 234 11.68 10.29 15.67
C PRO A 234 13.14 9.82 15.77
N ARG A 235 13.40 8.52 15.92
CA ARG A 235 14.72 7.95 16.15
C ARG A 235 14.99 6.74 15.26
#